data_AF-A0A091EGS1-F1
#
_entry.id   AF-A0A091EGS1-F1
#
_cell.length_a   1.000
_cell.length_b   1.000
_cell.length_c   1.000
_cell.angle_alpha   90.00
_cell.angle_beta   90.00
_cell.angle_gamma   90.00
#
_symmetry.space_group_name_H-M   'P 1'
#
loop_
_entity.id
_entity.type
_entity.pdbx_description
1 polymer ?
#
loop_
_entity_poly.entity_id
_entity_poly.type
_entity_poly.pdbx_seq_one_letter_code
_entity_poly.pdbx_strand_id
1 'polypeptide(L)' 'FTMSDRKAVIKNADMSEDMQQDAVDCATQAMEKYNIEKDIAAYIKK' A
#
# COMPACT_ATOMS: atom_id res chain seq x y z
N PHE A 1 -4.02 -18.19 1.99
CA PHE A 1 -3.96 -17.06 1.05
C PHE A 1 -2.54 -16.53 1.04
N THR A 2 -1.73 -16.96 0.08
CA THR A 2 -0.37 -16.45 -0.12
C THR A 2 -0.45 -15.01 -0.60
N MET A 3 0.42 -14.15 -0.10
CA MET A 3 0.44 -12.70 -0.39
C MET A 3 0.56 -12.37 -1.89
N SER A 4 0.95 -13.36 -2.70
CA SER A 4 1.06 -13.33 -4.16
C SER A 4 -0.24 -12.99 -4.91
N ASP A 5 -1.41 -13.10 -4.29
CA ASP A 5 -2.70 -12.76 -4.93
C ASP A 5 -3.15 -11.30 -4.69
N ARG A 6 -2.45 -10.53 -3.84
CA ARG A 6 -2.80 -9.13 -3.56
C ARG A 6 -2.18 -8.19 -4.59
N LYS A 7 -2.58 -8.31 -5.85
CA LYS A 7 -2.22 -7.34 -6.89
C LYS A 7 -2.85 -5.99 -6.54
N ALA A 8 -2.03 -4.95 -6.37
CA ALA A 8 -2.52 -3.59 -6.21
C ALA A 8 -3.29 -3.14 -7.47
N VAL A 9 -4.47 -2.54 -7.28
CA VAL A 9 -5.31 -2.03 -8.36
C VAL A 9 -5.43 -0.52 -8.23
N ILE A 10 -4.81 0.20 -9.16
CA ILE A 10 -4.84 1.67 -9.22
C ILE A 10 -6.07 2.09 -10.03
N LYS A 11 -7.02 2.79 -9.39
CA LYS A 11 -8.24 3.28 -10.05
C LYS A 11 -8.06 4.65 -10.68
N ASN A 12 -7.25 5.49 -10.06
CA ASN A 12 -6.92 6.83 -10.51
C ASN A 12 -5.62 7.26 -9.80
N ALA A 13 -4.73 7.94 -10.51
CA ALA A 13 -3.48 8.46 -9.98
C ALA A 13 -3.09 9.71 -10.78
N ASP A 14 -2.70 10.76 -10.05
CA ASP A 14 -2.13 12.00 -10.60
C ASP A 14 -0.69 12.17 -10.09
N MET A 15 0.07 11.08 -10.20
CA MET A 15 1.48 11.00 -9.77
C MET A 15 2.24 10.08 -10.73
N SER A 16 3.57 10.22 -10.79
CA SER A 16 4.41 9.40 -11.67
C SER A 16 4.34 7.90 -11.33
N GLU A 17 4.62 7.03 -12.30
CA GLU A 17 4.63 5.57 -12.07
C GLU A 17 5.58 5.16 -10.95
N ASP A 18 6.76 5.79 -10.87
CA ASP A 18 7.72 5.57 -9.79
C ASP A 18 7.11 5.88 -8.42
N MET A 19 6.40 7.00 -8.29
CA MET A 19 5.73 7.39 -7.05
C MET A 19 4.54 6.48 -6.73
N GLN A 20 3.83 5.99 -7.75
CA GLN A 20 2.77 4.99 -7.56
C GLN A 20 3.33 3.69 -7.01
N GLN A 21 4.47 3.23 -7.54
CA GLN A 21 5.13 2.02 -7.08
C GLN A 21 5.61 2.17 -5.63
N ASP A 22 6.25 3.29 -5.31
CA ASP A 22 6.66 3.62 -3.93
C ASP A 22 5.45 3.61 -2.96
N ALA A 23 4.30 4.16 -3.39
CA ALA A 23 3.08 4.16 -2.59
C ALA A 23 2.51 2.75 -2.39
N VAL A 24 2.54 1.89 -3.42
CA VAL A 24 2.11 0.50 -3.34
C VAL A 24 3.02 -0.30 -2.40
N ASP A 25 4.33 -0.11 -2.49
CA ASP A 25 5.31 -0.80 -1.65
C ASP A 25 5.17 -0.36 -0.20
N CYS A 26 4.97 0.94 0.05
CA CYS A 26 4.69 1.48 1.38
C CYS A 26 3.41 0.88 1.98
N ALA A 27 2.32 0.83 1.21
CA ALA A 27 1.07 0.23 1.66
C ALA A 27 1.21 -1.27 1.94
N THR A 28 2.00 -1.98 1.14
CA THR A 28 2.28 -3.41 1.34
C THR A 28 3.02 -3.65 2.65
N GLN A 29 4.08 -2.87 2.91
CA GLN A 29 4.83 -2.94 4.18
C GLN A 29 3.94 -2.62 5.39
N ALA A 30 3.05 -1.64 5.27
CA ALA A 30 2.11 -1.28 6.32
C ALA A 30 1.16 -2.45 6.66
N MET A 31 0.64 -3.12 5.63
CA MET A 31 -0.24 -4.29 5.78
C MET A 31 0.47 -5.54 6.32
N GLU A 32 1.79 -5.66 6.15
CA GLU A 32 2.59 -6.73 6.77
C GLU A 32 2.83 -6.48 8.25
N LYS A 33 3.09 -5.22 8.61
CA LYS A 33 3.50 -4.82 9.96
C LYS A 33 2.32 -4.64 10.90
N TYR A 34 1.16 -4.27 10.38
CA TYR A 34 -0.02 -3.96 11.17
C TYR A 34 -1.23 -4.72 10.67
N ASN A 35 -2.04 -5.21 11.60
CA ASN A 35 -3.29 -5.93 11.30
C ASN A 35 -4.55 -5.07 11.54
N ILE A 36 -4.38 -3.85 12.06
CA ILE A 36 -5.46 -2.92 12.37
C ILE A 36 -5.45 -1.79 11.33
N GLU A 37 -6.56 -1.58 10.64
CA GLU A 37 -6.68 -0.60 9.55
C GLU A 37 -6.30 0.81 9.99
N LYS A 38 -6.62 1.19 11.23
CA LYS A 38 -6.24 2.48 11.82
C LYS A 38 -4.73 2.69 11.83
N ASP A 39 -3.98 1.65 12.18
CA ASP A 39 -2.52 1.72 12.33
C ASP A 39 -1.84 1.66 10.96
N ILE A 40 -2.39 0.87 10.03
CA ILE A 40 -1.97 0.87 8.61
C ILE A 40 -2.13 2.27 8.02
N ALA A 41 -3.30 2.90 8.19
CA ALA A 41 -3.57 4.23 7.68
C ALA A 41 -2.66 5.30 8.32
N ALA A 42 -2.39 5.18 9.62
CA ALA A 42 -1.47 6.07 10.32
C ALA A 42 -0.01 5.92 9.84
N TYR A 43 0.40 4.71 9.43
CA TYR A 43 1.71 4.47 8.84
C TYR A 43 1.83 5.06 7.43
N ILE A 44 0.82 4.87 6.58
CA ILE A 44 0.83 5.36 5.19
C ILE A 44 0.72 6.88 5.11
N LYS A 45 -0.04 7.51 6.02
CA LYS A 45 -0.24 8.98 6.03
C LYS A 45 1.00 9.76 6.51
N LYS A 46 1.96 9.10 7.13
CA LYS A 46 3.08 9.73 7.83
C LYS A 46 4.13 10.27 6.86
#